data_AF-A0A7S3WHH9-F1
#
_entry.id   AF-A0A7S3WHH9-F1
#
_cell.length_a   1.000
_cell.length_b   1.000
_cell.length_c   1.000
_cell.angle_alpha   90.00
_cell.angle_beta   90.00
_cell.angle_gamma   90.00
#
_symmetry.space_group_name_H-M   'P 1'
#
loop_
_entity.id
_entity.type
_entity.pdbx_description
1 polymer ?
#
loop_
_entity_poly.entity_id
_entity_poly.type
_entity_poly.pdbx_seq_one_letter_code
_entity_poly.pdbx_strand_id
1 'polypeptide(L)'
;DWLVEVHMKYRLRTETLYLTVNIIDRYLSRVPVLRRKLQLLGVVSMFIAAKYEEIMPPKVGDFAYITDNTYTKEDILSFECVVLSALGFQIAVPTPAHFLDRLQKMNNCGETHREVSSYILELGLLNMRMLCYKPSHLVSAALLVSNELLNRRPAWPASMVHHSRLSEQALRGC
;
A
#
# COMPACT_ATOMS: atom_id res chain seq x y z
N ASP A 1 0.75 8.16 -8.60
CA ASP A 1 0.36 8.15 -10.03
C ASP A 1 1.24 7.24 -10.85
N TRP A 2 2.48 7.62 -11.21
CA TRP A 2 3.35 6.79 -12.07
C TRP A 2 3.57 5.35 -11.57
N LEU A 3 3.83 5.13 -10.28
CA LEU A 3 4.00 3.77 -9.75
C LEU A 3 2.72 2.92 -9.82
N VAL A 4 1.53 3.54 -9.76
CA VAL A 4 0.26 2.82 -9.93
C VAL A 4 0.14 2.35 -11.38
N GLU A 5 0.55 3.16 -12.36
CA GLU A 5 0.61 2.75 -13.77
C GLU A 5 1.58 1.59 -13.99
N VAL A 6 2.75 1.62 -13.36
CA VAL A 6 3.73 0.52 -13.40
C VAL A 6 3.14 -0.77 -12.81
N HIS A 7 2.51 -0.67 -11.64
CA HIS A 7 1.83 -1.78 -10.96
C HIS A 7 0.76 -2.41 -11.86
N MET A 8 -0.08 -1.59 -12.49
CA MET A 8 -1.12 -2.04 -13.43
C MET A 8 -0.53 -2.66 -14.70
N LYS A 9 0.52 -2.06 -15.26
CA LYS A 9 1.20 -2.56 -16.47
C LYS A 9 1.77 -3.96 -16.27
N TYR A 10 2.33 -4.23 -15.10
CA TYR A 10 2.84 -5.56 -14.73
C TYR A 10 1.81 -6.48 -14.08
N ARG A 11 0.55 -6.02 -13.93
CA ARG A 11 -0.55 -6.77 -13.32
C ARG A 11 -0.18 -7.34 -11.94
N LEU A 12 0.53 -6.54 -11.16
CA LEU A 12 0.96 -6.92 -9.82
C LEU A 12 -0.25 -6.96 -8.87
N ARG A 13 -0.16 -7.74 -7.80
CA ARG A 13 -1.19 -7.79 -6.76
C ARG A 13 -1.25 -6.47 -5.99
N THR A 14 -2.39 -6.15 -5.39
CA THR A 14 -2.55 -4.89 -4.65
C THR A 14 -1.64 -4.87 -3.41
N GLU A 15 -1.40 -6.02 -2.78
CA GLU A 15 -0.43 -6.21 -1.70
C GLU A 15 0.95 -5.66 -2.08
N THR A 16 1.40 -5.93 -3.29
CA THR A 16 2.68 -5.45 -3.85
C THR A 16 2.72 -3.93 -3.91
N LEU A 17 1.62 -3.29 -4.33
CA LEU A 17 1.53 -1.82 -4.36
C LEU A 17 1.59 -1.22 -2.95
N TYR A 18 0.82 -1.77 -2.00
CA TYR A 18 0.83 -1.30 -0.62
C TYR A 18 2.22 -1.46 0.03
N LEU A 19 2.89 -2.59 -0.21
CA LEU A 19 4.22 -2.82 0.31
C LEU A 19 5.25 -1.90 -0.36
N THR A 20 5.11 -1.63 -1.67
CA THR A 20 5.94 -0.66 -2.39
C THR A 20 5.90 0.70 -1.72
N VAL A 21 4.70 1.24 -1.48
CA VAL A 21 4.53 2.56 -0.84
C VAL A 21 5.10 2.55 0.58
N ASN A 22 4.83 1.49 1.35
CA ASN A 22 5.40 1.33 2.69
C ASN A 22 6.94 1.38 2.71
N ILE A 23 7.59 0.70 1.77
CA ILE A 23 9.06 0.70 1.64
C ILE A 23 9.57 2.10 1.32
N ILE A 24 8.93 2.80 0.38
CA ILE A 24 9.28 4.17 0.00
C ILE A 24 9.20 5.10 1.22
N ASP A 25 8.08 5.11 1.92
CA ASP A 25 7.86 6.02 3.05
C ASP A 25 8.83 5.75 4.20
N ARG A 26 9.05 4.47 4.54
CA ARG A 26 10.02 4.10 5.58
C ARG A 26 11.44 4.46 5.20
N TYR A 27 11.83 4.28 3.94
CA TYR A 27 13.15 4.66 3.47
C TYR A 27 13.34 6.18 3.52
N LEU A 28 12.38 6.96 3.01
CA LEU A 28 12.43 8.42 3.02
C LEU A 28 12.39 9.01 4.44
N SER A 29 11.78 8.31 5.41
CA SER A 29 11.81 8.72 6.82
C SER A 29 13.21 8.63 7.46
N ARG A 30 14.13 7.86 6.86
CA ARG A 30 15.48 7.59 7.40
C ARG A 30 16.58 8.24 6.57
N VAL A 31 16.39 8.33 5.26
CA VAL A 31 17.43 8.74 4.31
C VAL A 31 16.91 9.89 3.44
N PRO A 32 17.60 11.05 3.43
CA PRO A 32 17.28 12.11 2.49
C PRO A 32 17.62 11.67 1.06
N VAL A 33 16.67 11.80 0.14
CA VAL A 33 16.83 11.37 -1.25
C VAL A 33 16.71 12.58 -2.19
N LEU A 34 17.68 12.73 -3.08
CA LEU A 34 17.63 13.74 -4.13
C LEU A 34 16.46 13.44 -5.07
N ARG A 35 15.76 14.49 -5.53
CA ARG A 35 14.63 14.38 -6.47
C ARG A 35 14.92 13.47 -7.67
N ARG A 36 16.12 13.58 -8.26
CA ARG A 36 16.55 12.76 -9.40
C ARG A 36 16.63 11.26 -9.12
N LYS A 37 16.72 10.83 -7.85
CA LYS A 37 16.78 9.41 -7.44
C LYS A 37 15.42 8.86 -7.00
N LEU A 38 14.35 9.67 -6.98
CA LEU A 38 13.03 9.21 -6.53
C LEU A 38 12.43 8.14 -7.44
N GLN A 39 12.63 8.24 -8.75
CA GLN A 39 12.18 7.20 -9.69
C GLN A 39 12.91 5.88 -9.43
N LEU A 40 14.23 5.91 -9.23
CA LEU A 40 15.02 4.72 -8.86
C LEU A 40 14.52 4.10 -7.55
N LEU A 41 14.30 4.92 -6.51
CA LEU A 41 13.73 4.43 -5.25
C LEU A 41 12.36 3.78 -5.47
N GLY A 42 11.50 4.38 -6.29
CA GLY A 42 10.19 3.85 -6.60
C GLY A 42 10.25 2.46 -7.25
N VAL A 43 11.03 2.31 -8.32
CA VAL A 43 11.15 1.01 -9.00
C VAL A 43 11.86 -0.04 -8.16
N VAL A 44 12.88 0.33 -7.39
CA VAL A 44 13.58 -0.58 -6.48
C VAL A 44 12.66 -1.04 -5.36
N SER A 45 11.87 -0.13 -4.78
CA SER A 45 10.89 -0.49 -3.75
C SER A 45 9.83 -1.46 -4.28
N MET A 46 9.37 -1.24 -5.52
CA MET A 46 8.44 -2.16 -6.18
C MET A 46 9.08 -3.49 -6.54
N PHE A 47 10.34 -3.50 -6.97
CA PHE A 47 11.08 -4.73 -7.24
C PHE A 47 11.24 -5.58 -5.97
N ILE A 48 11.58 -4.95 -4.84
CA ILE A 48 11.65 -5.62 -3.53
C ILE A 48 10.27 -6.16 -3.14
N ALA A 49 9.23 -5.33 -3.22
CA ALA A 49 7.86 -5.73 -2.89
C ALA A 49 7.37 -6.89 -3.77
N ALA A 50 7.64 -6.83 -5.08
CA ALA A 50 7.23 -7.87 -6.02
C ALA A 50 7.94 -9.20 -5.70
N LYS A 51 9.25 -9.18 -5.39
CA LYS A 51 9.95 -10.41 -4.97
C LYS A 51 9.42 -11.01 -3.66
N TYR A 52 8.80 -10.20 -2.81
CA TYR A 52 8.24 -10.64 -1.54
C TYR A 52 6.81 -11.18 -1.70
N GLU A 53 5.98 -10.50 -2.48
CA GLU A 53 4.56 -10.82 -2.63
C GLU A 53 4.28 -11.73 -3.83
N GLU A 54 4.91 -11.54 -4.99
CA GLU A 54 4.52 -12.25 -6.20
C GLU A 54 5.05 -13.69 -6.25
N ILE A 55 4.22 -14.61 -6.75
CA ILE A 55 4.67 -15.98 -7.06
C ILE A 55 5.72 -15.95 -8.18
N MET A 56 5.52 -15.07 -9.16
CA MET A 56 6.42 -14.87 -10.30
C MET A 56 6.67 -13.37 -10.50
N PRO A 57 7.64 -12.78 -9.77
CA PRO A 57 7.94 -11.36 -9.90
C PRO A 57 8.55 -11.02 -11.27
N PRO A 58 8.34 -9.80 -11.80
CA PRO A 58 9.07 -9.31 -12.96
C PRO A 58 10.59 -9.30 -12.71
N LYS A 59 11.37 -9.49 -13.77
CA LYS A 59 12.83 -9.52 -13.68
C LYS A 59 13.37 -8.09 -13.54
N VAL A 60 14.59 -7.97 -13.02
CA VAL A 60 15.29 -6.67 -12.93
C VAL A 60 15.35 -5.92 -14.26
N GLY A 61 15.44 -6.64 -15.38
CA GLY A 61 15.43 -6.04 -16.72
C GLY A 61 14.12 -5.35 -17.07
N ASP A 62 12.99 -5.83 -16.57
CA ASP A 62 11.68 -5.20 -16.78
C ASP A 62 11.64 -3.84 -16.07
N PHE A 63 12.14 -3.78 -14.83
CA PHE A 63 12.24 -2.53 -14.07
C PHE A 63 13.24 -1.53 -14.66
N ALA A 64 14.35 -1.99 -15.28
CA ALA A 64 15.23 -1.11 -16.05
C ALA A 64 14.48 -0.54 -17.27
N TYR A 65 13.81 -1.40 -18.03
CA TYR A 65 13.06 -1.03 -19.23
C TYR A 65 11.96 0.00 -18.95
N ILE A 66 11.18 -0.14 -17.88
CA ILE A 66 10.08 0.80 -17.59
C ILE A 66 10.54 2.20 -17.18
N THR A 67 11.80 2.34 -16.78
CA THR A 67 12.43 3.64 -16.55
C THR A 67 13.01 4.25 -17.82
N ASP A 68 12.63 3.73 -18.99
CA ASP A 68 13.23 4.08 -20.28
C ASP A 68 14.76 3.90 -20.29
N ASN A 69 15.23 2.87 -19.58
CA ASN A 69 16.65 2.59 -19.34
C ASN A 69 17.43 3.77 -18.72
N THR A 70 16.75 4.68 -18.01
CA THR A 70 17.40 5.72 -17.20
C THR A 70 18.33 5.10 -16.14
N TYR A 71 18.01 3.90 -15.68
CA TYR A 71 18.83 3.13 -14.74
C TYR A 71 19.17 1.75 -15.30
N THR A 72 20.40 1.34 -15.05
CA THR A 72 20.90 0.01 -15.42
C THR A 72 20.40 -1.05 -14.45
N LYS A 73 20.56 -2.34 -14.81
CA LYS A 73 20.24 -3.44 -13.89
C LYS A 73 21.13 -3.38 -12.65
N GLU A 74 22.39 -3.01 -12.84
CA GLU A 74 23.40 -2.85 -11.81
C GLU A 74 23.01 -1.73 -10.84
N ASP A 75 22.50 -0.60 -11.34
CA ASP A 75 21.97 0.48 -10.50
C ASP A 75 20.82 -0.01 -9.61
N ILE A 76 19.87 -0.76 -10.18
CA ILE A 76 18.71 -1.29 -9.47
C ILE A 76 19.16 -2.29 -8.38
N LEU A 77 20.04 -3.23 -8.72
CA LEU A 77 20.55 -4.23 -7.78
C LEU A 77 21.41 -3.60 -6.68
N SER A 78 22.25 -2.62 -7.01
CA SER A 78 23.05 -1.89 -6.04
C SER A 78 22.15 -1.11 -5.08
N PHE A 79 21.15 -0.40 -5.60
CA PHE A 79 20.26 0.41 -4.79
C PHE A 79 19.27 -0.43 -3.98
N GLU A 80 18.90 -1.63 -4.45
CA GLU A 80 18.18 -2.62 -3.65
C GLU A 80 18.92 -2.95 -2.36
N CYS A 81 20.22 -3.25 -2.44
CA CYS A 81 21.03 -3.52 -1.25
C CYS A 81 21.03 -2.33 -0.27
N VAL A 82 21.08 -1.10 -0.79
CA VAL A 82 21.01 0.13 0.02
C VAL A 82 19.66 0.25 0.74
N VAL A 83 18.56 0.05 0.01
CA VAL A 83 17.20 0.13 0.57
C VAL A 83 16.98 -0.94 1.64
N LEU A 84 17.32 -2.19 1.36
CA LEU A 84 17.20 -3.30 2.31
C LEU A 84 18.04 -3.08 3.56
N SER A 85 19.28 -2.62 3.40
CA SER A 85 20.19 -2.33 4.52
C SER A 85 19.65 -1.19 5.39
N ALA A 86 19.18 -0.10 4.78
CA ALA A 86 18.59 1.02 5.52
C ALA A 86 17.32 0.63 6.30
N LEU A 87 16.59 -0.37 5.81
CA LEU A 87 15.41 -0.93 6.48
C LEU A 87 15.74 -2.07 7.45
N GLY A 88 16.99 -2.49 7.56
CA GLY A 88 17.40 -3.64 8.38
C GLY A 88 16.73 -4.93 7.95
N PHE A 89 16.45 -5.09 6.65
CA PHE A 89 15.74 -6.24 6.06
C PHE A 89 14.33 -6.50 6.63
N GLN A 90 13.76 -5.54 7.36
CA GLN A 90 12.41 -5.64 7.91
C GLN A 90 11.36 -5.31 6.83
N ILE A 91 11.15 -6.21 5.88
CA ILE A 91 10.16 -6.06 4.79
C ILE A 91 8.81 -6.66 5.14
N ALA A 92 8.79 -7.73 5.94
CA ALA A 92 7.58 -8.41 6.40
C ALA A 92 6.78 -7.54 7.39
N VAL A 93 5.99 -6.60 6.86
CA VAL A 93 5.13 -5.71 7.65
C VAL A 93 3.68 -5.81 7.19
N PRO A 94 2.71 -5.71 8.10
CA PRO A 94 1.31 -5.73 7.72
C PRO A 94 0.96 -4.46 6.94
N THR A 95 0.21 -4.62 5.86
CA THR A 95 -0.31 -3.53 5.02
C THR A 95 -1.84 -3.51 5.03
N PRO A 96 -2.51 -2.46 4.53
CA PRO A 96 -3.97 -2.42 4.48
C PRO A 96 -4.59 -3.64 3.78
N ALA A 97 -3.96 -4.14 2.71
CA ALA A 97 -4.41 -5.33 2.00
C ALA A 97 -4.59 -6.56 2.92
N HIS A 98 -3.72 -6.73 3.93
CA HIS A 98 -3.79 -7.85 4.87
C HIS A 98 -5.03 -7.81 5.79
N PHE A 99 -5.61 -6.63 6.02
CA PHE A 99 -6.79 -6.46 6.86
C PHE A 99 -8.09 -6.34 6.06
N LEU A 100 -7.99 -5.93 4.78
CA LEU A 100 -9.11 -5.56 3.94
C LEU A 100 -10.13 -6.70 3.81
N ASP A 101 -9.70 -7.86 3.34
CA ASP A 101 -10.57 -9.03 3.15
C ASP A 101 -11.30 -9.44 4.42
N ARG A 102 -10.57 -9.45 5.54
CA ARG A 102 -11.13 -9.85 6.84
C ARG A 102 -12.19 -8.85 7.28
N LEU A 103 -11.87 -7.56 7.27
CA LEU A 103 -12.79 -6.53 7.75
C LEU A 103 -13.99 -6.33 6.80
N GLN A 104 -13.81 -6.51 5.49
CA GLN A 104 -14.92 -6.55 4.53
C GLN A 104 -15.89 -7.71 4.82
N LYS A 105 -15.37 -8.91 5.15
CA LYS A 105 -16.19 -10.05 5.56
C LYS A 105 -16.96 -9.74 6.85
N MET A 106 -16.29 -9.18 7.87
CA MET A 106 -16.97 -8.84 9.14
C MET A 106 -18.03 -7.74 8.97
N ASN A 107 -17.81 -6.81 8.04
CA ASN A 107 -18.76 -5.75 7.70
C ASN A 107 -19.89 -6.25 6.78
N ASN A 108 -19.92 -7.54 6.39
CA ASN A 108 -20.86 -8.08 5.41
C ASN A 108 -20.92 -7.23 4.12
N CYS A 109 -19.75 -6.89 3.57
CA CYS A 109 -19.63 -6.10 2.36
C CYS A 109 -20.11 -6.89 1.12
N GLY A 110 -21.12 -6.35 0.44
CA GLY A 110 -21.40 -6.69 -0.96
C GLY A 110 -20.34 -6.11 -1.90
N GLU A 111 -20.42 -6.45 -3.19
CA GLU A 111 -19.43 -6.08 -4.21
C GLU A 111 -19.12 -4.58 -4.25
N THR A 112 -20.15 -3.73 -4.33
CA THR A 112 -19.99 -2.26 -4.35
C THR A 112 -19.28 -1.72 -3.10
N HIS A 113 -19.54 -2.28 -1.91
CA HIS A 113 -18.84 -1.84 -0.70
C HIS A 113 -17.35 -2.16 -0.77
N ARG A 114 -17.00 -3.32 -1.36
CA ARG A 114 -15.61 -3.75 -1.52
C ARG A 114 -14.88 -2.81 -2.47
N GLU A 115 -15.44 -2.57 -3.65
CA GLU A 115 -14.86 -1.66 -4.65
C GLU A 115 -14.64 -0.25 -4.09
N VAL A 116 -15.68 0.33 -3.46
CA VAL A 116 -15.59 1.67 -2.85
C VAL A 116 -14.53 1.70 -1.75
N SER A 117 -14.49 0.68 -0.87
CA SER A 117 -13.49 0.63 0.21
C SER A 117 -12.05 0.49 -0.31
N SER A 118 -11.83 -0.34 -1.34
CA SER A 118 -10.53 -0.51 -1.99
C SER A 118 -10.09 0.79 -2.66
N TYR A 119 -10.99 1.45 -3.38
CA TYR A 119 -10.72 2.73 -4.03
C TYR A 119 -10.33 3.83 -3.02
N ILE A 120 -11.07 3.96 -1.92
CA ILE A 120 -10.76 4.93 -0.85
C ILE A 120 -9.37 4.66 -0.26
N LEU A 121 -9.03 3.39 -0.02
CA LEU A 121 -7.71 3.03 0.51
C LEU A 121 -6.58 3.32 -0.47
N GLU A 122 -6.79 3.06 -1.75
CA GLU A 122 -5.81 3.38 -2.79
C GLU A 122 -5.60 4.89 -2.93
N LEU A 123 -6.65 5.71 -2.82
CA LEU A 123 -6.51 7.16 -2.73
C LEU A 123 -5.68 7.58 -1.51
N GLY A 124 -5.84 6.87 -0.38
CA GLY A 124 -5.08 7.09 0.84
C GLY A 124 -3.57 6.93 0.68
N LEU A 125 -3.10 6.10 -0.27
CA LEU A 125 -1.67 5.89 -0.53
C LEU A 125 -0.93 7.16 -0.97
N LEU A 126 -1.64 8.12 -1.57
CA LEU A 126 -1.06 9.38 -2.05
C LEU A 126 -0.96 10.44 -0.94
N ASN A 127 -1.61 10.23 0.20
CA ASN A 127 -1.74 11.22 1.26
C ASN A 127 -0.82 10.88 2.43
N MET A 128 0.25 11.66 2.59
CA MET A 128 1.23 11.48 3.68
C MET A 128 0.62 11.52 5.08
N ARG A 129 -0.54 12.18 5.28
CA ARG A 129 -1.22 12.18 6.58
C ARG A 129 -1.71 10.80 6.98
N MET A 130 -1.92 9.89 6.04
CA MET A 130 -2.37 8.52 6.33
C MET A 130 -1.29 7.69 7.04
N LEU A 131 -0.02 8.12 6.99
CA LEU A 131 1.11 7.43 7.63
C LEU A 131 1.04 7.43 9.16
N CYS A 132 0.27 8.34 9.78
CA CYS A 132 0.10 8.34 11.24
C CYS A 132 -0.88 7.27 11.74
N TYR A 133 -1.61 6.61 10.83
CA TYR A 133 -2.60 5.58 11.16
C TYR A 133 -2.07 4.17 10.90
N LYS A 134 -2.50 3.24 11.73
CA LYS A 134 -2.21 1.81 11.53
C LYS A 134 -2.99 1.29 10.32
N PRO A 135 -2.47 0.30 9.58
CA PRO A 135 -3.18 -0.29 8.43
C PRO A 135 -4.61 -0.75 8.73
N SER A 136 -4.85 -1.38 9.88
CA SER A 136 -6.19 -1.80 10.30
C SER A 136 -7.14 -0.64 10.57
N HIS A 137 -6.61 0.52 11.00
CA HIS A 137 -7.37 1.74 11.21
C HIS A 137 -7.79 2.35 9.87
N LEU A 138 -6.85 2.44 8.91
CA LEU A 138 -7.13 2.90 7.55
C LEU A 138 -8.25 2.10 6.90
N VAL A 139 -8.17 0.76 6.96
CA VAL A 139 -9.22 -0.12 6.42
C VAL A 139 -10.56 0.11 7.11
N SER A 140 -10.56 0.28 8.44
CA SER A 140 -11.78 0.51 9.20
C SER A 140 -12.42 1.86 8.83
N ALA A 141 -11.62 2.91 8.67
CA ALA A 141 -12.10 4.23 8.24
C ALA A 141 -12.66 4.19 6.81
N ALA A 142 -11.97 3.52 5.88
CA ALA A 142 -12.46 3.35 4.52
C ALA A 142 -13.79 2.57 4.46
N LEU A 143 -13.97 1.56 5.32
CA LEU A 143 -15.23 0.83 5.45
C LEU A 143 -16.35 1.67 6.06
N LEU A 144 -16.04 2.52 7.05
CA LEU A 144 -17.00 3.46 7.61
C LEU A 144 -17.51 4.42 6.52
N VAL A 145 -16.59 5.04 5.77
CA VAL A 145 -16.94 5.94 4.67
C VAL A 145 -17.74 5.21 3.59
N SER A 146 -17.35 3.98 3.21
CA SER A 146 -18.09 3.14 2.27
C SER A 146 -19.53 2.88 2.75
N ASN A 147 -19.72 2.54 4.02
CA ASN A 147 -21.04 2.33 4.62
C ASN A 147 -21.88 3.63 4.62
N GLU A 148 -21.27 4.78 4.91
CA GLU A 148 -21.95 6.08 4.89
C GLU A 148 -22.41 6.47 3.49
N LEU A 149 -21.51 6.37 2.50
CA LEU A 149 -21.78 6.68 1.09
C LEU A 149 -22.90 5.79 0.51
N LEU A 150 -22.95 4.53 0.93
CA LEU A 150 -23.95 3.56 0.49
C LEU A 150 -25.19 3.52 1.40
N ASN A 151 -25.37 4.53 2.26
CA ASN A 151 -26.53 4.71 3.14
C ASN A 151 -26.83 3.53 4.07
N ARG A 152 -25.82 2.76 4.47
CA ARG A 152 -25.96 1.69 5.46
C ARG A 152 -26.11 2.30 6.86
N ARG A 153 -27.08 1.79 7.63
CA ARG A 153 -27.33 2.20 9.02
C ARG A 153 -27.46 0.98 9.93
N PRO A 154 -26.78 0.96 11.10
CA PRO A 154 -25.76 1.93 11.52
C PRO A 154 -24.53 1.89 10.57
N ALA A 155 -23.89 3.04 10.35
CA ALA A 155 -22.70 3.12 9.49
C ALA A 155 -21.50 2.38 10.10
N TRP A 156 -21.45 2.30 11.44
CA TRP A 156 -20.51 1.47 12.19
C TRP A 156 -21.26 0.53 13.14
N PRO A 157 -21.56 -0.73 12.74
CA PRO A 157 -22.28 -1.67 13.59
C PRO A 157 -21.42 -2.19 14.75
N ALA A 158 -22.07 -2.68 15.82
CA ALA A 158 -21.40 -3.22 17.00
C ALA A 158 -20.46 -4.40 16.69
N SER A 159 -20.77 -5.19 15.66
CA SER A 159 -19.87 -6.26 15.17
C SER A 159 -18.53 -5.69 14.71
N MET A 160 -18.54 -4.56 14.00
CA MET A 160 -17.32 -3.89 13.54
C MET A 160 -16.53 -3.30 14.71
N VAL A 161 -17.20 -2.72 15.72
CA VAL A 161 -16.53 -2.29 16.95
C VAL A 161 -15.84 -3.46 17.65
N HIS A 162 -16.52 -4.60 17.77
CA HIS A 162 -15.98 -5.79 18.40
C HIS A 162 -14.75 -6.36 17.67
N HIS A 163 -14.80 -6.46 16.34
CA HIS A 163 -13.72 -7.06 15.55
C HIS A 163 -12.55 -6.12 15.27
N SER A 164 -12.80 -4.84 15.01
CA SER A 164 -11.76 -3.83 14.78
C SER A 164 -11.15 -3.29 16.08
N ARG A 165 -11.89 -3.39 17.20
CA ARG A 165 -11.61 -2.73 18.49
C ARG A 165 -11.58 -1.20 18.38
N LEU A 166 -12.24 -0.62 17.38
CA LEU A 166 -12.32 0.82 17.13
C LEU A 166 -13.78 1.29 17.19
N SER A 167 -14.01 2.39 17.91
CA SER A 167 -15.29 3.09 17.91
C SER A 167 -15.40 4.00 16.67
N GLU A 168 -16.62 4.36 16.29
CA GLU A 168 -16.85 5.31 15.19
C GLU A 168 -16.12 6.64 15.45
N GLN A 169 -16.18 7.16 16.68
CA GLN A 169 -15.51 8.41 17.05
C GLN A 169 -13.98 8.33 16.89
N ALA A 170 -13.38 7.16 17.11
CA ALA A 170 -11.95 6.95 16.91
C ALA A 170 -11.56 6.98 15.43
N LEU A 171 -12.49 6.63 14.52
CA LEU A 171 -12.25 6.60 13.08
C LEU A 171 -12.42 7.98 12.42
N ARG A 172 -13.19 8.90 13.01
CA ARG A 172 -13.50 10.22 12.41
C ARG A 172 -12.29 11.13 12.18
N GLY A 173 -11.17 10.87 12.87
CA GLY A 173 -9.95 11.66 12.67
C GLY A 173 -9.14 11.24 11.44
N CYS A 174 -9.36 10.01 10.95
CA CYS A 174 -8.73 9.45 9.76
C CYS A 174 -9.44 9.95 8.50
#